data_AF-A0A973GXM1-F1
#
_entry.id   AF-A0A973GXM1-F1
#
_cell.length_a   1.000
_cell.length_b   1.000
_cell.length_c   1.000
_cell.angle_alpha   90.00
_cell.angle_beta   90.00
_cell.angle_gamma   90.00
#
_symmetry.space_group_name_H-M   'P 1'
#
loop_
_entity.id
_entity.type
_entity.pdbx_description
1 polymer ?
#
loop_
_entity_poly.entity_id
_entity_poly.type
_entity_poly.pdbx_seq_one_letter_code
_entity_poly.pdbx_strand_id
1 'polypeptide(L)'
;MRVEHQYSVIKIMAELVAKEHDKRQLEVYEQLWINKLKSINTAPVIELLLNEARKQTQKKYYINNKEKERIRQQEFVKKHKERFSIPTNCECGGRYTYKNKSCHFKSKKHLDFLLLATEE
;
A
#
# COMPACT_ATOMS: atom_id res chain seq x y z
N MET A 1 -16.07 -30.56 -30.48
CA MET A 1 -15.37 -31.63 -29.74
C MET A 1 -14.40 -31.15 -28.64
N ARG A 2 -13.88 -29.91 -28.61
CA ARG A 2 -12.97 -29.47 -27.51
C ARG A 2 -13.62 -29.23 -26.14
N VAL A 3 -14.93 -28.95 -26.11
CA VAL A 3 -15.63 -28.51 -24.89
C VAL A 3 -15.91 -29.68 -23.94
N GLU A 4 -16.27 -30.86 -24.46
CA GLU A 4 -16.56 -32.05 -23.63
C GLU A 4 -15.33 -32.59 -22.90
N HIS A 5 -14.13 -32.40 -23.47
CA HIS A 5 -12.88 -32.79 -22.84
C HIS A 5 -12.51 -31.90 -21.65
N GLN A 6 -12.93 -30.62 -21.63
CA GLN A 6 -12.67 -29.74 -20.49
C GLN A 6 -13.53 -30.12 -19.27
N TYR A 7 -14.77 -30.54 -19.49
CA TYR A 7 -15.68 -30.90 -18.40
C TYR A 7 -15.29 -32.20 -17.68
N SER A 8 -14.70 -33.18 -18.38
CA SER A 8 -14.26 -34.42 -17.72
C SER A 8 -13.06 -34.17 -16.78
N VAL A 9 -12.14 -33.28 -17.16
CA VAL A 9 -10.95 -32.99 -16.35
C VAL A 9 -11.34 -32.24 -15.06
N ILE A 10 -12.32 -31.34 -15.11
CA ILE A 10 -12.84 -30.63 -13.93
C ILE A 10 -13.45 -31.62 -12.92
N LYS A 11 -14.19 -32.62 -13.40
CA LYS A 11 -14.86 -33.60 -12.54
C LYS A 11 -13.86 -34.53 -11.82
N ILE A 12 -12.83 -35.00 -12.55
CA ILE A 12 -11.76 -35.83 -11.98
C ILE A 12 -10.97 -35.06 -10.90
N MET A 13 -10.80 -33.74 -11.10
CA MET A 13 -10.10 -32.88 -10.12
C MET A 13 -10.87 -32.69 -8.83
N ALA A 14 -12.18 -32.45 -8.90
CA ALA A 14 -13.01 -32.29 -7.72
C ALA A 14 -12.96 -33.56 -6.84
N GLU A 15 -12.89 -34.74 -7.48
CA GLU A 15 -12.77 -36.02 -6.78
C GLU A 15 -11.39 -36.27 -6.18
N LEU A 16 -10.30 -35.81 -6.81
CA LEU A 16 -8.93 -35.90 -6.26
C LEU A 16 -8.74 -34.94 -5.08
N VAL A 17 -9.18 -33.69 -5.22
CA VAL A 17 -9.13 -32.67 -4.15
C VAL A 17 -9.95 -33.09 -2.92
N ALA A 18 -11.07 -33.80 -3.13
CA ALA A 18 -11.89 -34.31 -2.03
C ALA A 18 -11.25 -35.49 -1.28
N LYS A 19 -10.22 -36.15 -1.83
CA LYS A 19 -9.56 -37.33 -1.26
C LYS A 19 -8.22 -37.04 -0.58
N GLU A 20 -7.55 -35.93 -0.92
CA GLU A 20 -6.25 -35.55 -0.34
C GLU A 20 -6.40 -34.43 0.71
N HIS A 21 -5.97 -34.69 1.94
CA HIS A 21 -6.09 -33.76 3.07
C HIS A 21 -4.83 -32.93 3.36
N ASP A 22 -3.72 -33.16 2.66
CA ASP A 22 -2.49 -32.39 2.87
C ASP A 22 -2.54 -31.06 2.10
N LYS A 23 -2.62 -29.98 2.87
CA LYS A 23 -2.65 -28.61 2.35
C LYS A 23 -1.51 -28.32 1.37
N ARG A 24 -0.32 -28.90 1.58
CA ARG A 24 0.83 -28.69 0.68
C ARG A 24 0.61 -29.31 -0.69
N GLN A 25 -0.08 -30.45 -0.77
CA GLN A 25 -0.39 -31.10 -2.04
C GLN A 25 -1.42 -30.30 -2.83
N LEU A 26 -2.43 -29.75 -2.14
CA LEU A 26 -3.42 -28.85 -2.75
C LEU A 26 -2.77 -27.61 -3.37
N GLU A 27 -1.80 -26.98 -2.67
CA GLU A 27 -1.04 -25.84 -3.18
C GLU A 27 -0.23 -26.20 -4.44
N VAL A 28 0.37 -27.40 -4.50
CA VAL A 28 1.10 -27.88 -5.68
C VAL A 28 0.15 -28.14 -6.86
N TYR A 29 -1.02 -28.72 -6.63
CA TYR A 29 -2.01 -28.94 -7.68
C TYR A 29 -2.58 -27.63 -8.23
N GLU A 30 -2.93 -26.69 -7.36
CA GLU A 30 -3.39 -25.35 -7.74
C GLU A 30 -2.34 -24.64 -8.61
N GLN A 31 -1.06 -24.75 -8.24
CA GLN A 31 0.06 -24.20 -8.99
C GLN A 31 0.22 -24.81 -10.39
N LEU A 32 0.09 -26.15 -10.50
CA LEU A 32 0.12 -26.87 -11.77
C LEU A 32 -1.02 -26.47 -12.70
N TRP A 33 -2.20 -26.19 -12.14
CA TRP A 33 -3.37 -25.73 -12.87
C TRP A 33 -3.22 -24.33 -13.42
N ILE A 34 -2.77 -23.39 -12.59
CA ILE A 34 -2.50 -22.03 -13.02
C ILE A 34 -1.48 -22.03 -14.17
N ASN A 35 -0.47 -22.90 -14.10
CA ASN A 35 0.52 -23.06 -15.16
C ASN A 35 -0.04 -23.68 -16.45
N LYS A 36 -1.03 -24.59 -16.36
CA LYS A 36 -1.74 -25.13 -17.54
C LYS A 36 -2.69 -24.12 -18.18
N LEU A 37 -3.24 -23.19 -17.39
CA LEU A 37 -4.20 -22.16 -17.82
C LEU A 37 -3.52 -20.82 -18.21
N LYS A 38 -2.21 -20.85 -18.50
CA LYS A 38 -1.35 -19.68 -18.79
C LYS A 38 -1.89 -18.61 -19.76
N SER A 39 -2.87 -18.92 -20.61
CA SER A 39 -3.47 -17.91 -21.50
C SER A 39 -4.47 -16.98 -20.81
N ILE A 40 -4.91 -17.30 -19.58
CA ILE A 40 -5.94 -16.54 -18.83
C ILE A 40 -5.30 -15.78 -17.66
N ASN A 41 -4.23 -16.30 -17.07
CA ASN A 41 -3.50 -15.63 -15.99
C ASN A 41 -2.25 -14.93 -16.55
N THR A 42 -2.35 -13.62 -16.77
CA THR A 42 -1.24 -12.79 -17.28
C THR A 42 -0.13 -12.56 -16.26
N ALA A 43 -0.40 -12.72 -14.97
CA ALA A 43 0.61 -12.63 -13.92
C ALA A 43 1.18 -14.03 -13.60
N PRO A 44 2.47 -14.30 -13.86
CA PRO A 44 3.07 -15.57 -13.52
C PRO A 44 3.10 -15.71 -11.98
N VAL A 45 2.70 -16.87 -11.45
CA VAL A 45 2.68 -17.09 -9.98
C VAL A 45 4.07 -16.92 -9.33
N ILE A 46 5.12 -17.12 -10.11
CA ILE A 46 6.50 -16.79 -9.71
C ILE A 46 6.61 -15.33 -9.27
N GLU A 47 5.90 -14.40 -9.92
CA GLU A 47 5.87 -12.99 -9.56
C GLU A 47 5.20 -12.75 -8.20
N LEU A 48 4.14 -13.50 -7.86
CA LEU A 48 3.49 -13.40 -6.55
C LEU A 48 4.46 -13.81 -5.43
N LEU A 49 5.14 -14.95 -5.59
CA LEU A 49 6.14 -15.43 -4.63
C LEU A 49 7.32 -14.44 -4.50
N LEU A 50 7.80 -13.88 -5.62
CA LEU A 50 8.83 -12.86 -5.61
C LEU A 50 8.37 -11.58 -4.90
N ASN A 51 7.11 -11.18 -5.09
CA ASN A 51 6.53 -10.01 -4.42
C ASN A 51 6.37 -10.23 -2.91
N GLU A 52 6.01 -11.43 -2.47
CA GLU A 52 6.00 -11.78 -1.05
C GLU A 52 7.39 -11.75 -0.44
N ALA A 53 8.39 -12.34 -1.11
CA ALA A 53 9.78 -12.29 -0.68
C ALA A 53 10.31 -10.84 -0.58
N ARG A 54 9.95 -9.97 -1.53
CA ARG A 54 10.26 -8.53 -1.51
C ARG A 54 9.60 -7.84 -0.31
N LYS A 55 8.31 -8.08 -0.08
CA LYS A 55 7.56 -7.54 1.09
C LYS A 55 8.21 -7.96 2.41
N GLN A 56 8.60 -9.23 2.54
CA GLN A 56 9.28 -9.73 3.73
C GLN A 56 10.65 -9.07 3.94
N THR A 57 11.44 -8.94 2.88
CA THR A 57 12.74 -8.26 2.91
C THR A 57 12.59 -6.79 3.30
N GLN A 58 11.63 -6.09 2.70
CA GLN A 58 11.33 -4.69 3.01
C GLN A 58 10.86 -4.52 4.46
N LYS A 59 10.04 -5.44 4.97
CA LYS A 59 9.59 -5.46 6.37
C LYS A 59 10.78 -5.63 7.33
N LYS A 60 11.70 -6.57 7.05
CA LYS A 60 12.93 -6.76 7.84
C LYS A 60 13.80 -5.50 7.82
N TYR A 61 13.98 -4.89 6.66
CA TYR A 61 14.72 -3.64 6.51
C TYR A 61 14.10 -2.52 7.37
N TYR A 62 12.78 -2.33 7.30
CA TYR A 62 12.10 -1.30 8.08
C TYR A 62 12.22 -1.53 9.58
N ILE A 63 12.06 -2.77 10.05
CA ILE A 63 12.23 -3.12 11.47
C ILE A 63 13.64 -2.81 11.95
N ASN A 64 14.65 -3.26 11.19
CA ASN A 64 16.06 -3.07 11.56
C ASN A 64 16.50 -1.60 11.52
N ASN A 65 15.90 -0.77 10.67
CA ASN A 65 16.23 0.66 10.56
C ASN A 65 15.28 1.58 11.33
N LYS A 66 14.24 1.04 11.98
CA LYS A 66 13.21 1.82 12.67
C LYS A 66 13.80 2.83 13.66
N GLU A 67 14.77 2.39 14.46
CA GLU A 67 15.40 3.25 15.47
C GLU A 67 16.29 4.33 14.83
N LYS A 68 17.04 3.98 13.79
CA LYS A 68 17.88 4.92 13.05
C LYS A 68 17.05 6.03 12.40
N GLU A 69 15.92 5.68 11.78
CA GLU A 69 15.00 6.67 11.23
C GLU A 69 14.37 7.54 12.32
N ARG A 70 14.02 6.96 13.47
CA ARG A 70 13.50 7.71 14.62
C ARG A 70 14.51 8.76 15.10
N ILE A 71 15.79 8.39 15.24
CA ILE A 71 16.87 9.30 15.63
C ILE A 71 17.04 10.40 14.59
N ARG A 72 17.12 10.05 13.29
CA ARG A 72 17.24 11.01 12.20
C ARG A 72 16.09 12.02 12.19
N GLN A 73 14.86 11.56 12.40
CA GLN A 73 13.68 12.43 12.48
C GLN A 73 13.77 13.38 13.69
N GLN A 74 14.18 12.88 14.86
CA GLN A 74 14.37 13.71 16.05
C GLN A 74 15.46 14.77 15.84
N GLU A 75 16.59 14.41 15.25
CA GLU A 75 17.68 15.32 14.92
C GLU A 75 17.24 16.40 13.94
N PHE A 76 16.50 16.01 12.89
CA PHE A 76 15.94 16.95 11.93
C PHE A 76 14.99 17.96 12.61
N VAL A 77 14.09 17.48 13.47
CA VAL A 77 13.16 18.35 14.21
C VAL A 77 13.92 19.28 15.16
N LYS A 78 14.96 18.78 15.86
CA LYS A 78 15.80 19.60 16.74
C LYS A 78 16.53 20.69 15.95
N LYS A 79 17.19 20.31 14.84
CA LYS A 79 17.96 21.21 13.97
C LYS A 79 17.09 22.32 13.37
N HIS A 80 15.82 22.03 13.06
CA HIS A 80 14.90 22.99 12.45
C HIS A 80 13.82 23.52 13.40
N LYS A 81 14.00 23.37 14.72
CA LYS A 81 13.02 23.77 15.74
C LYS A 81 12.64 25.24 15.63
N GLU A 82 13.63 26.12 15.43
CA GLU A 82 13.44 27.56 15.31
C GLU A 82 12.55 27.89 14.12
N ARG A 83 12.89 27.39 12.93
CA ARG A 83 12.10 27.56 11.70
C ARG A 83 10.64 27.12 11.87
N PHE A 84 10.39 26.02 12.57
CA PHE A 84 9.02 25.53 12.78
C PHE A 84 8.22 26.33 13.81
N SER A 85 8.89 27.09 14.67
CA SER A 85 8.26 27.84 15.76
C SER A 85 7.97 29.28 15.38
N ILE A 86 8.57 29.79 14.30
CA ILE A 86 8.31 31.15 13.81
C ILE A 86 6.83 31.26 13.42
N PRO A 87 6.05 32.16 14.07
CA PRO A 87 4.70 32.45 13.66
C PRO A 87 4.73 33.27 12.36
N THR A 88 3.89 32.89 11.42
CA THR A 88 3.64 33.61 10.18
C THR A 88 2.24 34.21 10.23
N ASN A 89 2.11 35.48 9.90
CA ASN A 89 0.81 36.13 9.75
C ASN A 89 0.28 35.82 8.33
N CYS A 90 -1.00 35.49 8.24
CA CYS A 90 -1.73 35.27 7.00
C CYS A 90 -2.52 36.53 6.62
N GLU A 91 -2.75 36.73 5.33
CA GLU A 91 -3.58 37.81 4.78
C GLU A 91 -5.02 37.76 5.30
N CYS A 92 -5.55 36.57 5.61
CA CYS A 92 -6.86 36.41 6.26
C CYS A 92 -6.89 36.87 7.74
N GLY A 93 -5.84 37.54 8.22
CA GLY A 93 -5.66 38.00 9.60
C GLY A 93 -5.36 36.90 10.62
N GLY A 94 -5.14 35.65 10.18
CA GLY A 94 -4.76 34.54 11.04
C GLY A 94 -3.27 34.49 11.35
N ARG A 95 -2.87 33.96 12.51
CA ARG A 95 -1.47 33.64 12.82
C ARG A 95 -1.30 32.13 12.91
N TYR A 96 -0.35 31.56 12.15
CA TYR A 96 -0.07 30.14 12.15
C TYR A 96 1.44 29.88 12.19
N THR A 97 1.85 28.71 12.67
CA THR A 97 3.25 28.24 12.56
C THR A 97 3.39 27.31 11.37
N TYR A 98 4.62 27.03 10.91
CA TYR A 98 4.85 26.10 9.80
C TYR A 98 4.13 24.75 9.99
N LYS A 99 4.12 24.22 11.23
CA LYS A 99 3.42 22.97 11.58
C LYS A 99 1.90 23.05 11.35
N ASN A 100 1.30 24.20 11.63
CA ASN A 100 -0.14 24.42 11.55
C ASN A 100 -0.59 25.03 10.22
N LYS A 101 0.33 25.32 9.30
CA LYS A 101 0.04 25.95 8.00
C LYS A 101 -1.04 25.20 7.21
N SER A 102 -0.90 23.88 7.09
CA SER A 102 -1.86 23.04 6.35
C SER A 102 -3.25 23.04 7.01
N CYS A 103 -3.30 22.92 8.34
CA CYS A 103 -4.57 22.99 9.08
C CYS A 103 -5.23 24.36 8.97
N HIS A 104 -4.44 25.43 9.03
CA HIS A 104 -4.92 26.80 8.87
C HIS A 104 -5.56 27.02 7.50
N PHE A 105 -4.91 26.60 6.42
CA PHE A 105 -5.45 26.76 5.06
C PHE A 105 -6.69 25.93 4.78
N LYS A 106 -6.87 24.81 5.50
CA LYS A 106 -8.10 24.01 5.44
C LYS A 106 -9.19 24.50 6.40
N SER A 107 -8.90 25.50 7.24
CA SER A 107 -9.87 26.01 8.20
C SER A 107 -10.97 26.78 7.48
N LYS A 108 -12.21 26.66 7.98
CA LYS A 108 -13.37 27.35 7.41
C LYS A 108 -13.12 28.86 7.27
N LYS A 109 -12.52 29.49 8.28
CA LYS A 109 -12.17 30.93 8.25
C LYS A 109 -11.29 31.32 7.04
N HIS A 110 -10.28 30.51 6.73
CA HIS A 110 -9.40 30.80 5.59
C HIS A 110 -10.10 30.56 4.26
N LEU A 111 -10.92 29.50 4.17
CA LEU A 111 -11.73 29.22 2.98
C LEU A 111 -12.79 30.31 2.73
N ASP A 112 -13.50 30.76 3.78
CA ASP A 112 -14.48 31.84 3.70
C ASP A 112 -13.81 33.15 3.23
N PHE A 113 -12.59 33.45 3.72
CA PHE A 113 -11.81 34.60 3.24
C PHE A 113 -11.46 34.52 1.74
N LEU A 114 -11.06 33.33 1.26
CA LEU A 114 -10.78 33.13 -0.16
C LEU A 114 -12.03 33.25 -1.04
N LEU A 115 -13.19 32.80 -0.56
CA LEU A 115 -14.45 32.94 -1.29
C LEU A 115 -14.85 34.41 -1.44
N LEU A 116 -14.79 35.18 -0.34
CA LEU A 116 -15.08 36.62 -0.38
C LEU A 116 -14.11 37.39 -1.30
N ALA A 117 -12.83 37.02 -1.30
CA ALA A 117 -11.82 37.66 -2.15
C ALA A 117 -11.97 37.39 -3.66
N THR A 118 -12.79 36.41 -4.05
CA THR A 118 -13.06 36.09 -5.48
C THR A 118 -14.28 36.80 -6.05
N GLU A 119 -15.05 37.51 -5.21
CA GLU A 119 -16.27 38.22 -5.61
C GLU A 119 -16.03 39.72 -5.93
N GLU A 120 -14.78 40.18 -5.84
CA GLU A 120 -14.31 41.53 -6.20
C GLU A 120 -13.61 41.55 -7.56
#